data_AF-A0A264W2K4-F1
#
_entry.id   AF-A0A264W2K4-F1
#
_cell.length_a   1.000
_cell.length_b   1.000
_cell.length_c   1.000
_cell.angle_alpha   90.00
_cell.angle_beta   90.00
_cell.angle_gamma   90.00
#
_symmetry.space_group_name_H-M   'P 1'
#
loop_
_entity.id
_entity.type
_entity.pdbx_description
1 polymer ?
#
loop_
_entity_poly.entity_id
_entity_poly.type
_entity_poly.pdbx_seq_one_letter_code
_entity_poly.pdbx_strand_id
1 'polypeptide(L)' 'MKKNWIRSFIVTLVLISMFPLQAIAIDFEIETVRIDAQLNEDGSASITERFTYAFEEDCNGSRSRV' A
#
# COMPACT_ATOMS: atom_id res chain seq x y z
N MET A 1 -48.38 0.12 -6.01
CA MET A 1 -47.23 1.01 -5.67
C MET A 1 -45.90 0.24 -5.58
N LYS A 2 -45.62 -0.77 -6.44
CA LYS A 2 -44.44 -1.65 -6.29
C LYS A 2 -43.40 -1.53 -7.42
N LYS A 3 -43.78 -1.00 -8.59
CA LYS A 3 -42.96 -0.97 -9.82
C LYS A 3 -41.79 0.02 -9.76
N ASN A 4 -41.98 1.13 -9.06
CA ASN A 4 -41.01 2.20 -8.87
C ASN A 4 -40.00 1.89 -7.75
N TRP A 5 -40.36 1.02 -6.80
CA TRP A 5 -39.44 0.58 -5.74
C TRP A 5 -38.33 -0.32 -6.29
N ILE A 6 -38.67 -1.22 -7.22
CA ILE A 6 -37.69 -2.08 -7.91
C ILE A 6 -36.69 -1.23 -8.70
N ARG A 7 -37.15 -0.19 -9.39
CA ARG A 7 -36.25 0.76 -10.09
C ARG A 7 -35.31 1.45 -9.13
N SER A 8 -35.82 1.93 -8.00
CA SER A 8 -35.00 2.55 -6.96
C SER A 8 -33.95 1.57 -6.41
N PHE A 9 -34.34 0.32 -6.17
CA PHE A 9 -33.46 -0.72 -5.67
C PHE A 9 -32.33 -1.05 -6.66
N ILE A 10 -32.66 -1.15 -7.95
CA ILE A 10 -31.66 -1.38 -9.01
C ILE A 10 -30.65 -0.22 -9.08
N VAL A 11 -31.11 1.03 -9.00
CA VAL A 11 -30.23 2.20 -9.01
C VAL A 11 -29.27 2.17 -7.81
N THR A 12 -29.78 1.85 -6.62
CA THR A 12 -28.93 1.74 -5.42
C THR A 12 -27.89 0.64 -5.54
N LEU A 13 -28.24 -0.51 -6.11
CA LEU A 13 -27.31 -1.63 -6.33
C LEU A 13 -26.16 -1.23 -7.27
N VAL A 14 -26.47 -0.51 -8.36
CA VAL A 14 -25.47 -0.02 -9.31
C VAL A 14 -24.51 0.95 -8.64
N LEU A 15 -25.01 1.87 -7.81
CA LEU A 15 -24.17 2.83 -7.08
C LEU A 15 -23.20 2.14 -6.11
N ILE A 16 -23.64 1.07 -5.42
CA ILE A 16 -22.77 0.29 -4.53
C ILE A 16 -21.71 -0.47 -5.31
N SER A 17 -22.05 -0.99 -6.50
CA SER A 17 -21.10 -1.70 -7.36
C SER A 17 -20.00 -0.81 -7.93
N MET A 18 -20.23 0.50 -8.03
CA MET A 18 -19.23 1.47 -8.47
C MET A 18 -18.26 1.87 -7.35
N PHE A 19 -18.50 1.41 -6.12
CA PHE A 19 -17.60 1.70 -5.02
C PHE A 19 -16.29 0.93 -5.21
N PRO A 20 -15.12 1.59 -5.19
CA PRO A 20 -13.84 0.91 -5.38
C PRO A 20 -13.63 -0.11 -4.25
N LEU A 21 -13.63 -1.40 -4.60
CA LEU A 21 -13.53 -2.52 -3.67
C LEU A 21 -12.10 -2.83 -3.21
N GLN A 22 -11.10 -2.05 -3.64
CA GLN A 22 -9.71 -2.48 -3.60
C GLN A 22 -8.82 -1.34 -3.09
N ALA A 23 -8.69 -1.25 -1.77
CA ALA A 23 -7.46 -0.80 -1.16
C ALA A 23 -6.65 -2.06 -0.90
N ILE A 24 -5.80 -2.44 -1.86
CA ILE A 24 -4.85 -3.53 -1.64
C ILE A 24 -3.85 -2.99 -0.62
N ALA A 25 -3.78 -3.60 0.56
CA ALA A 25 -2.66 -3.39 1.44
C ALA A 25 -1.44 -3.94 0.69
N ILE A 26 -0.61 -3.02 0.17
CA ILE A 26 0.69 -3.41 -0.37
C ILE A 26 1.47 -3.90 0.84
N ASP A 27 1.71 -5.21 0.89
CA ASP A 27 2.58 -5.79 1.90
C ASP A 27 4.01 -5.36 1.57
N PHE A 28 4.53 -4.39 2.33
CA PHE A 28 5.92 -3.99 2.22
C PHE A 28 6.78 -5.03 2.92
N GLU A 29 7.42 -5.90 2.14
CA GLU A 29 8.45 -6.81 2.66
C GLU A 29 9.79 -6.05 2.71
N ILE A 30 10.39 -5.96 3.90
CA ILE A 30 11.75 -5.42 4.04
C ILE A 30 12.70 -6.53 3.57
N GLU A 31 12.98 -6.56 2.26
CA GLU A 31 13.82 -7.60 1.65
C GLU A 31 15.21 -7.70 2.28
N THR A 32 15.77 -6.60 2.81
CA THR A 32 17.14 -6.63 3.33
C THR A 32 17.37 -5.59 4.43
N VAL A 33 17.78 -6.09 5.61
CA VAL A 33 18.34 -5.30 6.70
C VAL A 33 19.86 -5.54 6.73
N ARG A 34 20.65 -4.46 6.64
CA ARG A 34 22.10 -4.52 6.86
C ARG A 34 22.44 -3.92 8.22
N ILE A 35 23.18 -4.67 9.02
CA ILE A 35 23.69 -4.24 10.33
C ILE A 35 25.21 -4.27 10.25
N ASP A 36 25.82 -3.09 10.34
CA ASP A 36 27.27 -2.92 10.38
C ASP A 36 27.69 -2.59 11.81
N ALA A 37 28.58 -3.40 12.39
CA ALA A 37 29.13 -3.18 13.73
C ALA A 37 30.66 -3.01 13.61
N GLN A 38 31.18 -1.88 14.09
CA GLN A 38 32.62 -1.63 14.20
C GLN A 38 33.04 -1.48 15.65
N LEU A 39 34.12 -2.18 16.02
CA LEU A 39 34.77 -2.01 17.31
C LEU A 39 35.80 -0.88 17.19
N ASN A 40 35.64 0.14 18.00
CA ASN A 40 36.53 1.29 18.05
C ASN A 40 37.76 0.97 18.91
N GLU A 41 38.85 1.70 18.70
CA GLU A 41 40.11 1.51 19.42
C GLU A 41 40.00 1.78 20.93
N ASP A 42 39.00 2.55 21.35
CA ASP A 42 38.68 2.83 22.75
C ASP A 42 37.84 1.73 23.43
N GLY A 43 37.52 0.66 22.70
CA GLY A 43 36.71 -0.46 23.18
C GLY A 43 35.20 -0.25 23.09
N SER A 44 34.73 0.91 22.59
CA SER A 44 33.32 1.13 22.29
C SER A 44 32.92 0.47 20.96
N ALA A 45 31.66 0.10 20.80
CA ALA A 45 31.14 -0.45 19.55
C ALA A 45 30.20 0.57 18.87
N SER A 46 30.45 0.86 17.60
CA SER A 46 29.57 1.66 16.75
C SER A 46 28.69 0.74 15.91
N ILE A 47 27.38 0.93 15.98
CA ILE A 47 26.38 0.11 15.28
C ILE A 47 25.62 1.02 14.31
N THR A 48 25.57 0.61 13.04
CA THR A 48 24.78 1.29 11.99
C THR A 48 23.81 0.31 11.36
N GLU A 49 22.53 0.65 11.41
CA GLU A 49 21.45 -0.15 10.82
C GLU A 49 20.93 0.54 9.56
N ARG A 50 20.83 -0.22 8.46
CA ARG A 50 20.29 0.27 7.19
C ARG A 50 19.14 -0.62 6.73
N PHE A 51 17.96 -0.03 6.66
CA PHE A 51 16.76 -0.64 6.11
C PHE A 51 16.62 -0.24 4.64
N THR A 52 16.58 -1.22 3.74
CA THR A 52 16.29 -0.97 2.32
C THR A 52 14.88 -1.47 2.03
N TYR A 53 14.00 -0.56 1.60
CA TYR A 53 12.64 -0.87 1.21
C TYR A 53 12.61 -1.08 -0.31
N ALA A 54 12.26 -2.29 -0.75
CA ALA A 54 11.96 -2.56 -2.14
C ALA A 54 10.46 -2.36 -2.35
N PHE A 55 10.10 -1.46 -3.26
CA PHE A 55 8.71 -1.22 -3.64
C PHE A 55 8.50 -1.86 -5.02
N GLU A 56 8.02 -3.10 -5.06
CA GLU A 56 7.55 -3.71 -6.32
C GLU A 56 6.14 -3.19 -6.63
N GLU A 57 6.07 -2.01 -7.25
CA GLU A 57 4.82 -1.51 -7.82
C GLU A 57 4.89 -1.55 -9.34
N ASP A 58 4.03 -2.37 -9.97
CA ASP A 58 3.52 -2.10 -11.31
C ASP A 58 2.62 -0.86 -11.21
N CYS A 59 3.26 0.30 -11.16
CA CYS A 59 2.63 1.60 -11.07
C CYS A 59 1.86 1.87 -12.38
N ASN A 60 0.66 1.31 -12.53
CA ASN A 60 -0.27 1.69 -13.59
C ASN A 60 -0.91 3.03 -13.21
N GLY A 61 -0.07 4.07 -13.18
CA GLY A 61 -0.47 5.43 -12.90
C GLY A 61 -1.48 5.88 -13.95
N SER A 62 -2.77 5.87 -13.60
CA SER A 62 -3.75 6.67 -14.30
C SER A 62 -3.32 8.13 -14.13
N ARG A 63 -2.65 8.67 -15.17
CA ARG A 63 -2.13 10.04 -15.26
C ARG A 63 -3.02 11.05 -14.55
N SER A 64 -2.63 11.47 -13.35
CA SER A 64 -3.14 12.69 -12.75
C SER A 64 -2.39 13.86 -13.40
N ARG A 65 -3.01 14.45 -14.41
CA ARG A 65 -2.51 15.66 -15.09
C ARG A 65 -2.84 16.86 -14.19
N VAL A 66 -1.80 17.48 -13.65
CA VAL A 66 -1.83 18.84 -13.06
C VAL A 66 -2.12 19.85 -14.15
#